data_AF-A0A7J7DKL0-F1
#
_entry.id   AF-A0A7J7DKL0-F1
#
_cell.length_a   1.000
_cell.length_b   1.000
_cell.length_c   1.000
_cell.angle_alpha   90.00
_cell.angle_beta   90.00
_cell.angle_gamma   90.00
#
_symmetry.space_group_name_H-M   'P 1'
#
loop_
_entity.id
_entity.type
_entity.pdbx_description
1 polymer ?
#
loop_
_entity_poly.entity_id
_entity_poly.type
_entity_poly.pdbx_seq_one_letter_code
_entity_poly.pdbx_strand_id
1 'polypeptide(L)'
;MDSTSSAAPVLGADDEWELCNDDGFIYKRKKRLRVDDPEPVSTAPDPELERRSRRERKRRTLLRLKREYQSEIDHWENLSNTLHVMQDKTQHQINLQQEQLEKDDTPSLSNSPPREVQGGKDSGGSLVDELLLQIEAQEAIIHDVSNLCDVAEAMCNAQEERLKQQYFDLPIWASPEELMASLCDDSIISSELRLPNLDLVPGFLSCVDIVMYSYFTIRCNVGPVKLTFTI
;
A
#
# COMPACT_ATOMS: atom_id res chain seq x y z
N MET A 1 -47.36 51.09 -52.55
CA MET A 1 -47.52 49.94 -51.64
C MET A 1 -46.12 49.38 -51.46
N ASP A 2 -45.39 49.94 -50.49
CA ASP A 2 -44.07 49.44 -50.11
C ASP A 2 -44.26 48.39 -49.02
N SER A 3 -43.87 47.14 -49.32
CA SER A 3 -43.80 46.07 -48.33
C SER A 3 -42.34 45.73 -48.08
N THR A 4 -41.77 46.42 -47.10
CA THR A 4 -40.52 46.03 -46.44
C THR A 4 -40.84 44.86 -45.53
N SER A 5 -40.44 43.64 -45.91
CA SER A 5 -40.46 42.48 -45.02
C SER A 5 -39.10 42.38 -44.33
N SER A 6 -39.07 42.86 -43.09
CA SER A 6 -37.91 42.83 -42.19
C SER A 6 -37.63 41.39 -41.76
N ALA A 7 -36.45 40.87 -42.11
CA ALA A 7 -35.93 39.62 -41.56
C ALA A 7 -35.63 39.82 -40.06
N ALA A 8 -36.30 39.06 -39.20
CA ALA A 8 -35.99 38.97 -37.78
C ALA A 8 -34.86 37.94 -37.56
N PRO A 9 -33.95 38.17 -36.58
CA PRO A 9 -32.85 37.25 -36.31
C PRO A 9 -33.36 36.01 -35.55
N VAL A 10 -33.01 34.82 -36.04
CA VAL A 10 -33.20 33.56 -35.31
C VAL A 10 -32.19 33.51 -34.16
N LEU A 11 -32.59 34.06 -33.01
CA LEU A 11 -31.94 33.85 -31.72
C LEU A 11 -32.77 32.84 -30.94
N GLY A 12 -32.24 31.61 -30.83
CA GLY A 12 -32.89 30.51 -30.13
C GLY A 12 -32.25 29.17 -30.46
N ALA A 13 -30.91 29.09 -30.47
CA ALA A 13 -30.22 27.81 -30.33
C ALA A 13 -30.36 27.41 -28.85
N ASP A 14 -31.56 26.98 -28.50
CA ASP A 14 -31.95 26.53 -27.18
C ASP A 14 -31.07 25.33 -26.79
N ASP A 15 -30.72 25.27 -25.50
CA ASP A 15 -29.84 24.27 -24.90
C ASP A 15 -30.44 22.86 -24.97
N GLU A 16 -30.42 22.25 -26.16
CA GLU A 16 -30.91 20.90 -26.37
C GLU A 16 -29.89 19.90 -25.79
N TRP A 17 -30.17 19.38 -24.60
CA TRP A 17 -29.36 18.34 -23.93
C TRP A 17 -29.84 16.96 -24.37
N GLU A 18 -28.92 16.11 -24.84
CA GLU A 18 -29.21 14.70 -25.13
C GLU A 18 -28.77 13.80 -23.96
N LEU A 19 -29.55 12.76 -23.71
CA LEU A 19 -29.29 11.78 -22.66
C LEU A 19 -28.44 10.63 -23.24
N CYS A 20 -27.24 10.42 -22.71
CA CYS A 20 -26.30 9.43 -23.19
C CYS A 20 -26.11 8.33 -22.16
N ASN A 21 -26.07 7.08 -22.62
CA ASN A 21 -25.79 5.91 -21.81
C ASN A 21 -24.44 5.33 -22.24
N ASP A 22 -23.43 5.52 -21.39
CA ASP A 22 -22.11 4.92 -21.56
C ASP A 22 -21.89 3.88 -20.45
N ASP A 23 -21.82 2.62 -20.84
CA ASP A 23 -21.53 1.48 -19.96
C ASP A 23 -22.43 1.42 -18.69
N GLY A 24 -23.71 1.82 -18.81
CA GLY A 24 -24.69 1.79 -17.72
C GLY A 24 -24.81 3.09 -16.92
N PHE A 25 -23.96 4.09 -17.20
CA PHE A 25 -24.07 5.42 -16.63
C PHE A 25 -24.81 6.35 -17.59
N ILE A 26 -25.88 6.96 -17.08
CA ILE A 26 -26.73 7.87 -17.83
C ILE A 26 -26.38 9.31 -17.45
N TYR A 27 -25.92 10.11 -18.41
CA TYR A 27 -25.61 11.52 -18.21
C TYR A 27 -26.17 12.40 -19.34
N LYS A 28 -26.37 13.69 -19.03
CA LYS A 28 -26.80 14.71 -20.00
C LYS A 28 -25.58 15.34 -20.64
N ARG A 29 -25.55 15.44 -21.97
CA ARG A 29 -24.53 16.21 -22.71
C ARG A 29 -25.18 17.16 -23.70
N LYS A 30 -24.55 18.31 -23.95
CA LYS A 30 -25.07 19.31 -24.90
C LYS A 30 -25.02 18.74 -26.31
N LYS A 31 -26.15 18.75 -27.02
CA LYS A 31 -26.26 18.24 -28.39
C LYS A 31 -25.36 19.06 -29.30
N ARG A 32 -24.36 18.41 -29.91
CA ARG A 32 -23.50 19.07 -30.90
C ARG A 32 -24.31 19.19 -32.18
N LEU A 33 -24.64 20.42 -32.58
CA LEU A 33 -25.25 20.70 -33.87
C LEU A 33 -24.26 20.26 -34.95
N ARG A 34 -24.54 19.15 -35.64
CA ARG A 34 -23.86 18.85 -36.90
C ARG A 34 -24.40 19.86 -37.91
N VAL A 35 -23.63 20.91 -38.14
CA VAL A 35 -23.76 21.74 -39.33
C VAL A 35 -23.42 20.81 -40.50
N ASP A 36 -24.39 20.51 -41.35
CA ASP A 36 -24.17 19.82 -42.61
C ASP A 36 -23.21 20.66 -43.47
N ASP A 37 -21.93 20.31 -43.46
CA ASP A 37 -20.91 20.77 -44.41
C ASP A 37 -20.21 19.51 -44.96
N PRO A 38 -20.11 19.33 -46.29
CA PRO A 38 -19.68 18.07 -46.87
C PRO A 38 -18.15 17.91 -46.72
N GLU A 39 -17.76 16.95 -45.89
CA GLU A 39 -16.50 16.18 -45.84
C GLU A 39 -15.15 16.85 -46.20
N PRO A 40 -14.13 16.55 -45.39
CA PRO A 40 -13.20 15.53 -45.84
C PRO A 40 -13.36 14.26 -45.00
N VAL A 41 -13.53 13.13 -45.70
CA VAL A 41 -13.51 11.77 -45.20
C VAL A 41 -12.20 11.51 -44.43
N SER A 42 -12.19 11.88 -43.15
CA SER A 42 -11.32 11.26 -42.18
C SER A 42 -11.93 9.88 -41.92
N THR A 43 -11.30 8.83 -42.44
CA THR A 43 -11.60 7.44 -42.10
C THR A 43 -11.42 7.25 -40.59
N ALA A 44 -12.45 7.59 -39.82
CA ALA A 44 -12.50 7.30 -38.40
C ALA A 44 -12.35 5.78 -38.27
N PRO A 45 -11.39 5.30 -37.45
CA PRO A 45 -11.27 3.87 -37.20
C PRO A 45 -12.62 3.33 -36.73
N ASP A 46 -13.01 2.17 -37.26
CA ASP A 46 -14.26 1.51 -36.87
C ASP A 46 -14.34 1.46 -35.33
N PRO A 47 -15.38 2.05 -34.70
CA PRO A 47 -15.50 2.13 -33.25
C PRO A 47 -15.44 0.75 -32.58
N GLU A 48 -15.82 -0.32 -33.30
CA GLU A 48 -15.72 -1.69 -32.80
C GLU A 48 -14.28 -2.20 -32.77
N LEU A 49 -13.43 -1.82 -33.74
CA LEU A 49 -12.00 -2.14 -33.74
C LEU A 49 -11.27 -1.41 -32.60
N GLU A 50 -11.63 -0.17 -32.32
CA GLU A 50 -11.06 0.57 -31.19
C GLU A 50 -11.46 -0.04 -29.83
N ARG A 51 -12.74 -0.40 -29.64
CA ARG A 51 -13.19 -1.12 -28.42
C ARG A 51 -12.46 -2.43 -28.23
N ARG A 52 -12.24 -3.22 -29.30
CA ARG A 52 -11.45 -4.47 -29.24
C ARG A 52 -9.99 -4.21 -28.85
N SER A 53 -9.36 -3.21 -29.45
CA SER A 53 -7.98 -2.81 -29.12
C SER A 53 -7.85 -2.41 -27.65
N ARG A 54 -8.81 -1.64 -27.12
CA ARG A 54 -8.87 -1.26 -25.70
C ARG A 54 -9.01 -2.47 -24.77
N ARG A 55 -9.91 -3.41 -25.10
CA ARG A 55 -10.09 -4.66 -24.34
C ARG A 55 -8.80 -5.50 -24.33
N GLU A 56 -8.12 -5.60 -25.47
CA GLU A 56 -6.90 -6.38 -25.60
C GLU A 56 -5.73 -5.76 -24.81
N ARG A 57 -5.61 -4.44 -24.79
CA ARG A 57 -4.63 -3.74 -23.93
C ARG A 57 -4.90 -4.03 -22.45
N LYS A 58 -6.16 -3.93 -22.01
CA LYS A 58 -6.56 -4.23 -20.62
C LYS A 58 -6.25 -5.69 -20.27
N ARG A 59 -6.58 -6.63 -21.15
CA ARG A 59 -6.28 -8.07 -20.96
C ARG A 59 -4.78 -8.31 -20.81
N ARG A 60 -3.96 -7.71 -21.66
CA ARG A 60 -2.50 -7.83 -21.58
C ARG A 60 -1.95 -7.30 -20.26
N THR A 61 -2.40 -6.12 -19.82
CA THR A 61 -1.97 -5.56 -18.53
C THR A 61 -2.36 -6.45 -17.36
N LEU A 62 -3.61 -6.95 -17.34
CA LEU A 62 -4.08 -7.84 -16.27
C LEU A 62 -3.31 -9.16 -16.23
N LEU A 63 -3.01 -9.75 -17.39
CA LEU A 63 -2.20 -10.97 -17.46
C LEU A 63 -0.76 -10.75 -17.02
N ARG A 64 -0.19 -9.56 -17.29
CA ARG A 64 1.14 -9.18 -16.82
C ARG A 64 1.13 -9.08 -15.28
N LEU A 65 0.21 -8.30 -14.72
CA LEU A 65 0.07 -8.14 -13.27
C LEU A 65 -0.15 -9.50 -12.58
N LYS A 66 -1.02 -10.36 -13.14
CA LYS A 66 -1.21 -11.71 -12.61
C LYS A 66 0.11 -12.49 -12.53
N ARG A 67 0.95 -12.39 -13.57
CA ARG A 67 2.25 -13.08 -13.59
C ARG A 67 3.22 -12.50 -12.57
N GLU A 68 3.27 -11.18 -12.45
CA GLU A 68 4.12 -10.47 -11.49
C GLU A 68 3.74 -10.86 -10.05
N TYR A 69 2.46 -10.74 -9.69
CA TYR A 69 1.99 -11.15 -8.36
C TYR A 69 2.17 -12.64 -8.10
N GLN A 70 1.97 -13.50 -9.10
CA GLN A 70 2.23 -14.92 -8.92
C GLN A 70 3.71 -15.18 -8.62
N SER A 71 4.63 -14.55 -9.36
CA SER A 71 6.06 -14.71 -9.11
C SER A 71 6.50 -14.20 -7.75
N GLU A 72 5.86 -13.13 -7.27
CA GLU A 72 6.11 -12.57 -5.95
C GLU A 72 5.60 -13.52 -4.85
N ILE A 73 4.38 -14.05 -5.00
CA ILE A 73 3.83 -15.08 -4.11
C ILE A 73 4.77 -16.29 -4.04
N ASP A 74 5.18 -16.83 -5.19
CA ASP A 74 6.08 -17.99 -5.26
C ASP A 74 7.42 -17.69 -4.56
N HIS A 75 7.92 -16.46 -4.69
CA HIS A 75 9.13 -16.01 -4.01
C HIS A 75 8.95 -15.95 -2.49
N TRP A 76 7.86 -15.36 -2.01
CA TRP A 76 7.54 -15.28 -0.58
C TRP A 76 7.31 -16.66 0.04
N GLU A 77 6.65 -17.58 -0.68
CA GLU A 77 6.49 -18.97 -0.25
C GLU A 77 7.84 -19.67 -0.10
N ASN A 78 8.77 -19.47 -1.05
CA ASN A 78 10.11 -20.07 -0.97
C ASN A 78 10.92 -19.53 0.23
N LEU A 79 10.88 -18.22 0.46
CA LEU A 79 11.54 -17.61 1.62
C LEU A 79 10.95 -18.13 2.94
N SER A 80 9.62 -18.20 3.02
CA SER A 80 8.90 -18.73 4.19
C SER A 80 9.30 -20.19 4.47
N ASN A 81 9.30 -21.04 3.43
CA ASN A 81 9.73 -22.42 3.55
C ASN A 81 11.19 -22.55 4.01
N THR A 82 12.07 -21.69 3.50
CA THR A 82 13.48 -21.66 3.91
C THR A 82 13.63 -21.30 5.39
N LEU A 83 12.89 -20.29 5.85
CA LEU A 83 12.89 -19.88 7.26
C LEU A 83 12.34 -20.98 8.16
N HIS A 84 11.24 -21.63 7.77
CA HIS A 84 10.70 -22.78 8.50
C HIS A 84 11.71 -23.92 8.61
N VAL A 85 12.39 -24.28 7.52
CA VAL A 85 13.45 -25.31 7.54
C VAL A 85 14.62 -24.91 8.47
N MET A 86 15.00 -23.64 8.50
CA MET A 86 16.03 -23.16 9.44
C MET A 86 15.55 -23.24 10.88
N GLN A 87 14.32 -22.82 11.15
CA GLN A 87 13.70 -22.89 12.48
C GLN A 87 13.62 -24.34 12.98
N ASP A 88 13.16 -25.27 12.15
CA ASP A 88 13.08 -26.70 12.48
C ASP A 88 14.46 -27.28 12.79
N LYS A 89 15.48 -26.92 12.01
CA LYS A 89 16.87 -27.32 12.27
C LYS A 89 17.39 -26.80 13.61
N THR A 90 17.15 -25.53 13.91
CA THR A 90 17.55 -24.92 15.19
C THR A 90 16.82 -25.59 16.35
N GLN A 91 15.50 -25.81 16.23
CA GLN A 91 14.71 -26.49 17.25
C GLN A 91 15.19 -27.93 17.49
N HIS A 92 15.49 -28.67 16.42
CA HIS A 92 16.07 -30.01 16.55
C HIS A 92 17.44 -30.00 17.24
N GLN A 93 18.31 -29.02 16.95
CA GLN A 93 19.60 -28.91 17.63
C GLN A 93 19.44 -28.59 19.12
N ILE A 94 18.50 -27.71 19.49
CA ILE A 94 18.20 -27.39 20.89
C ILE A 94 17.68 -28.63 21.62
N ASN A 95 16.73 -29.36 21.03
CA ASN A 95 16.19 -30.58 21.65
C ASN A 95 17.28 -31.64 21.85
N LEU A 96 18.18 -31.83 20.87
CA LEU A 96 19.31 -32.77 20.99
C LEU A 96 20.31 -32.35 22.08
N GLN A 97 20.55 -31.06 22.27
CA GLN A 97 21.41 -30.57 23.36
C GLN A 97 20.76 -30.77 24.73
N GLN A 98 19.45 -30.56 24.86
CA GLN A 98 18.72 -30.85 26.10
C GLN A 98 18.75 -32.34 26.45
N GLU A 99 18.52 -33.24 25.47
CA GLU A 99 18.61 -34.68 25.70
C GLU A 99 20.03 -35.14 26.10
N GLN A 100 21.08 -34.48 25.60
CA GLN A 100 22.45 -34.77 26.01
C GLN A 100 22.74 -34.29 27.44
N LEU A 101 22.22 -33.12 27.82
CA LEU A 101 22.37 -32.56 29.16
C LEU A 101 21.62 -33.41 30.21
N GLU A 102 20.39 -33.86 29.90
CA GLU A 102 19.61 -34.72 30.81
C GLU A 102 20.24 -36.12 30.99
N LYS A 103 21.02 -36.60 30.02
CA LYS A 103 21.66 -37.93 30.10
C LYS A 103 22.95 -37.92 30.95
N ASP A 104 23.63 -36.78 31.05
CA ASP A 104 24.81 -36.61 31.91
C ASP A 104 24.43 -36.37 33.39
N ASP A 105 23.19 -35.96 33.67
CA ASP A 105 22.64 -35.80 35.03
C ASP A 105 21.98 -37.07 35.61
N THR A 106 22.14 -38.23 34.98
CA THR A 106 21.74 -39.52 35.60
C THR A 106 22.92 -40.14 36.35
N PRO A 107 23.04 -39.99 37.69
CA PRO A 107 24.08 -40.68 38.45
C PRO A 107 23.86 -42.18 38.35
N SER A 108 24.71 -42.85 37.57
CA SER A 108 24.84 -44.30 37.61
C SER A 108 25.14 -44.72 39.04
N LEU A 109 24.16 -45.34 39.69
CA LEU A 109 24.28 -45.98 40.99
C LEU A 109 25.27 -47.14 40.88
N SER A 110 26.57 -46.84 40.99
CA SER A 110 27.59 -47.84 41.28
C SER A 110 28.16 -47.54 42.67
N ASN A 111 27.77 -48.38 43.61
CA ASN A 111 28.09 -48.28 45.03
C ASN A 111 29.60 -48.25 45.27
N SER A 112 30.11 -47.18 45.91
CA SER A 112 31.37 -47.18 46.67
C SER A 112 31.40 -45.99 47.66
N PRO A 113 32.05 -46.12 48.83
CA PRO A 113 31.71 -45.42 50.08
C PRO A 113 32.25 -43.97 50.19
N PRO A 114 31.75 -43.17 51.15
CA PRO A 114 31.73 -41.72 51.07
C PRO A 114 33.08 -41.09 51.45
N ARG A 115 33.51 -40.12 50.64
CA ARG A 115 34.55 -39.14 51.02
C ARG A 115 33.98 -37.73 50.94
N GLU A 116 33.82 -37.18 52.13
CA GLU A 116 33.90 -35.77 52.53
C GLU A 116 33.64 -34.68 51.47
N VAL A 117 32.46 -34.07 51.62
CA VAL A 117 32.15 -32.64 51.50
C VAL A 117 33.28 -31.74 50.99
N GLN A 118 33.13 -31.26 49.76
CA GLN A 118 33.54 -29.90 49.39
C GLN A 118 32.65 -29.37 48.25
N GLY A 119 31.97 -28.24 48.52
CA GLY A 119 31.63 -27.26 47.49
C GLY A 119 30.30 -27.42 46.74
N GLY A 120 29.20 -27.73 47.42
CA GLY A 120 27.85 -27.54 46.86
C GLY A 120 27.45 -26.06 46.84
N LYS A 121 27.83 -25.36 45.77
CA LYS A 121 27.42 -24.00 45.36
C LYS A 121 27.96 -23.88 43.94
N ASP A 122 27.17 -23.88 42.87
CA ASP A 122 26.47 -22.67 42.43
C ASP A 122 25.59 -22.91 41.17
N SER A 123 24.92 -24.06 41.01
CA SER A 123 24.18 -24.31 39.75
C SER A 123 23.02 -23.32 39.52
N GLY A 124 22.42 -22.78 40.59
CA GLY A 124 21.35 -21.78 40.51
C GLY A 124 21.81 -20.35 40.19
N GLY A 125 23.07 -20.00 40.49
CA GLY A 125 23.63 -18.67 40.18
C GLY A 125 23.88 -18.50 38.68
N SER A 126 24.43 -19.54 38.05
CA SER A 126 24.77 -19.51 36.62
C SER A 126 23.55 -19.39 35.69
N LEU A 127 22.41 -20.00 36.05
CA LEU A 127 21.19 -19.90 35.23
C LEU A 127 20.55 -18.51 35.31
N VAL A 128 20.59 -17.87 36.48
CA VAL A 128 20.07 -16.51 36.66
C VAL A 128 20.92 -15.51 35.88
N ASP A 129 22.25 -15.67 35.90
CA ASP A 129 23.16 -14.83 35.14
C ASP A 129 22.97 -15.00 33.63
N GLU A 130 22.72 -16.21 33.14
CA GLU A 130 22.41 -16.48 31.73
C GLU A 130 21.07 -15.85 31.30
N LEU A 131 20.03 -15.97 32.13
CA LEU A 131 18.73 -15.33 31.87
C LEU A 131 18.82 -13.80 31.91
N LEU A 132 19.65 -13.24 32.79
CA LEU A 132 19.92 -11.81 32.84
C LEU A 132 20.58 -11.34 31.54
N LEU A 133 21.61 -12.06 31.07
CA LEU A 133 22.27 -11.79 29.79
C LEU A 133 21.31 -11.85 28.60
N GLN A 134 20.37 -12.80 28.60
CA GLN A 134 19.34 -12.89 27.56
C GLN A 134 18.38 -11.69 27.59
N ILE A 135 17.96 -11.25 28.78
CA ILE A 135 17.07 -10.10 28.93
C ILE A 135 17.78 -8.80 28.50
N GLU A 136 19.04 -8.61 28.89
CA GLU A 136 19.86 -7.46 28.46
C GLU A 136 20.05 -7.43 26.95
N ALA A 137 20.28 -8.58 26.32
CA ALA A 137 20.35 -8.68 24.86
C ALA A 137 19.01 -8.38 24.19
N GLN A 138 17.90 -8.85 24.77
CA GLN A 138 16.55 -8.58 24.26
C GLN A 138 16.19 -7.09 24.41
N GLU A 139 16.58 -6.46 25.52
CA GLU A 139 16.41 -5.02 25.75
C GLU A 139 17.13 -4.20 24.68
N ALA A 140 18.38 -4.56 24.34
CA ALA A 140 19.13 -3.90 23.27
C ALA A 140 18.42 -4.00 21.92
N ILE A 141 17.89 -5.18 21.57
CA ILE A 141 17.13 -5.39 20.32
C ILE A 141 15.85 -4.54 20.31
N ILE A 142 15.11 -4.51 21.42
CA ILE A 142 13.88 -3.71 21.54
C ILE A 142 14.22 -2.23 21.34
N HIS A 143 15.28 -1.76 21.99
CA HIS A 143 15.73 -0.38 21.86
C HIS A 143 16.12 -0.03 20.41
N ASP A 144 16.83 -0.90 19.72
CA ASP A 144 17.20 -0.70 18.31
C ASP A 144 15.98 -0.65 17.39
N VAL A 145 14.99 -1.52 17.61
CA VAL A 145 13.72 -1.50 16.86
C VAL A 145 12.92 -0.24 17.16
N SER A 146 12.85 0.20 18.42
CA SER A 146 12.21 1.45 18.81
C SER A 146 12.84 2.66 18.11
N ASN A 147 14.18 2.73 18.09
CA ASN A 147 14.88 3.80 17.38
C ASN A 147 14.57 3.80 15.88
N LEU A 148 14.46 2.62 15.25
CA LEU A 148 14.09 2.53 13.84
C LEU A 148 12.67 3.03 13.60
N CYS A 149 11.73 2.74 14.49
CA CYS A 149 10.37 3.27 14.45
C CYS A 149 10.36 4.79 14.58
N ASP A 150 11.12 5.36 15.52
CA ASP A 150 11.20 6.82 15.71
C ASP A 150 11.77 7.52 14.47
N VAL A 151 12.80 6.94 13.85
CA VAL A 151 13.37 7.45 12.59
C VAL A 151 12.36 7.38 11.46
N ALA A 152 11.62 6.27 11.33
CA ALA A 152 10.60 6.12 10.31
C ALA A 152 9.45 7.13 10.50
N GLU A 153 9.00 7.33 11.75
CA GLU A 153 7.98 8.32 12.09
C GLU A 153 8.45 9.75 11.75
N ALA A 154 9.69 10.10 12.10
CA ALA A 154 10.27 11.40 11.76
C ALA A 154 10.34 11.63 10.24
N MET A 155 10.70 10.61 9.45
CA MET A 155 10.71 10.68 7.99
C MET A 155 9.30 10.87 7.41
N CYS A 156 8.32 10.12 7.91
CA CYS A 156 6.92 10.24 7.49
C CYS A 156 6.37 11.63 7.79
N ASN A 157 6.60 12.13 9.02
CA ASN A 157 6.16 13.47 9.44
C ASN A 157 6.81 14.56 8.59
N ALA A 158 8.12 14.49 8.34
CA ALA A 158 8.81 15.47 7.50
C ALA A 158 8.26 15.50 6.07
N GLN A 159 7.92 14.32 5.51
CA GLN A 159 7.34 14.23 4.18
C GLN A 159 5.89 14.73 4.13
N GLU A 160 5.09 14.43 5.15
CA GLU A 160 3.72 14.94 5.28
C GLU A 160 3.72 16.48 5.36
N GLU A 161 4.56 17.05 6.21
CA GLU A 161 4.68 18.51 6.34
C GLU A 161 5.18 19.15 5.04
N ARG A 162 6.10 18.51 4.32
CA ARG A 162 6.53 18.98 2.99
C ARG A 162 5.37 19.02 1.99
N LEU A 163 4.52 18.00 1.97
CA LEU A 163 3.36 17.97 1.09
C LEU A 163 2.35 19.04 1.49
N LYS A 164 2.02 19.17 2.78
CA LYS A 164 1.16 20.24 3.29
C LYS A 164 1.66 21.61 2.84
N GLN A 165 2.96 21.87 3.01
CA GLN A 165 3.57 23.14 2.61
C GLN A 165 3.39 23.41 1.11
N GLN A 166 3.54 22.39 0.25
CA GLN A 166 3.27 22.55 -1.19
C GLN A 166 1.83 22.95 -1.50
N TYR A 167 0.85 22.47 -0.73
CA TYR A 167 -0.55 22.86 -0.92
C TYR A 167 -0.85 24.26 -0.39
N PHE A 168 -0.21 24.68 0.70
CA PHE A 168 -0.38 26.03 1.25
C PHE A 168 0.37 27.10 0.45
N ASP A 169 1.48 26.74 -0.20
CA ASP A 169 2.27 27.64 -1.06
C ASP A 169 1.68 27.80 -2.48
N LEU A 170 0.53 27.20 -2.78
CA LEU A 170 -0.15 27.40 -4.05
C LEU A 170 -0.67 28.85 -4.13
N PRO A 171 -0.36 29.60 -5.21
CA PRO A 171 -0.75 31.00 -5.36
C PRO A 171 -2.28 31.21 -5.42
N ILE A 172 -3.05 30.13 -5.62
CA ILE A 172 -4.51 30.12 -5.54
C ILE A 172 -5.05 30.53 -4.14
N TRP A 173 -4.26 30.33 -3.09
CA TRP A 173 -4.65 30.63 -1.71
C TRP A 173 -4.17 32.01 -1.22
N ALA A 174 -3.40 32.74 -2.02
CA ALA A 174 -2.78 34.01 -1.60
C ALA A 174 -3.80 35.16 -1.42
N SER A 175 -4.92 35.14 -2.14
CA SER A 175 -6.02 36.10 -1.98
C SER A 175 -7.37 35.38 -2.09
N PRO A 176 -8.01 35.06 -0.96
CA PRO A 176 -9.35 34.48 -0.95
C PRO A 176 -10.38 35.33 -1.70
N GLU A 177 -10.19 36.65 -1.76
CA GLU A 177 -11.06 37.58 -2.47
C GLU A 177 -10.94 37.45 -3.99
N GLU A 178 -9.73 37.23 -4.53
CA GLU A 178 -9.50 37.00 -5.97
C GLU A 178 -10.03 35.64 -6.42
N LEU A 179 -9.88 34.60 -5.58
CA LEU A 179 -10.45 33.28 -5.83
C LEU A 179 -11.99 33.33 -5.90
N MET A 180 -12.61 34.01 -4.92
CA MET A 180 -14.06 34.17 -4.88
C MET A 180 -14.58 35.04 -6.03
N ALA A 181 -13.85 36.08 -6.43
CA ALA A 181 -14.19 36.89 -7.59
C ALA A 181 -14.11 36.08 -8.90
N SER A 182 -13.07 35.24 -9.07
CA SER A 182 -12.90 34.33 -10.20
C SER A 182 -14.00 33.26 -10.27
N LEU A 183 -14.40 32.68 -9.13
CA LEU A 183 -15.47 31.68 -9.07
C LEU A 183 -16.88 32.28 -9.23
N CYS A 184 -17.06 33.55 -8.89
CA CYS A 184 -18.32 34.28 -9.09
C CYS A 184 -18.45 34.91 -10.48
N ASP A 185 -17.39 34.90 -11.30
CA ASP A 185 -17.51 35.20 -12.73
C ASP A 185 -18.04 33.97 -13.46
N ASP A 186 -19.31 33.98 -13.84
CA ASP A 186 -20.03 32.94 -14.60
C ASP A 186 -19.37 32.55 -15.95
N SER A 187 -18.26 33.20 -16.32
CA SER A 187 -17.47 32.93 -17.52
C SER A 187 -16.34 31.90 -17.34
N ILE A 188 -15.94 31.56 -16.10
CA ILE A 188 -14.77 30.69 -15.84
C ILE A 188 -15.11 29.18 -15.81
N ILE A 189 -16.39 28.81 -15.73
CA ILE A 189 -16.82 27.39 -15.71
C ILE A 189 -16.47 26.66 -17.04
N SER A 190 -16.09 27.38 -18.11
CA SER A 190 -15.81 26.78 -19.42
C SER A 190 -14.34 26.55 -19.78
N SER A 191 -13.35 27.16 -19.10
CA SER A 191 -11.96 27.18 -19.62
C SER A 191 -10.89 26.46 -18.81
N GLU A 192 -11.15 25.98 -17.60
CA GLU A 192 -10.07 25.48 -16.73
C GLU A 192 -10.30 24.09 -16.12
N LEU A 193 -10.58 23.12 -17.00
CA LEU A 193 -10.30 21.70 -16.73
C LEU A 193 -8.99 21.30 -17.42
N ARG A 194 -7.88 21.88 -16.98
CA ARG A 194 -6.54 21.35 -17.26
C ARG A 194 -5.82 21.09 -15.95
N LEU A 195 -6.15 19.95 -15.35
CA LEU A 195 -5.43 19.40 -14.20
C LEU A 195 -3.93 19.28 -14.56
N PRO A 196 -3.01 19.71 -13.70
CA PRO A 196 -1.62 19.32 -13.83
C PRO A 196 -1.52 17.80 -13.61
N ASN A 197 -0.81 17.12 -14.51
CA ASN A 197 -0.44 15.71 -14.36
C ASN A 197 0.25 15.53 -13.00
N LEU A 198 -0.43 14.89 -12.05
CA LEU A 198 0.25 14.21 -10.96
C LEU A 198 0.89 12.96 -11.56
N ASP A 199 2.17 13.06 -11.88
CA ASP A 199 2.99 11.91 -12.16
C ASP A 199 2.95 10.98 -10.93
N LEU A 200 2.31 9.83 -11.13
CA LEU A 200 2.32 8.71 -10.21
C LEU A 200 3.78 8.25 -10.08
N VAL A 201 4.48 8.70 -9.05
CA VAL A 201 5.82 8.20 -8.73
C VAL A 201 5.69 6.75 -8.27
N PRO A 202 6.30 5.77 -8.97
CA PRO A 202 6.29 4.37 -8.56
C PRO A 202 7.29 4.21 -7.41
N GLY A 203 6.85 4.48 -6.19
CA GLY A 203 7.68 4.38 -4.98
C GLY A 203 6.89 4.53 -3.68
N PHE A 204 5.67 5.07 -3.76
CA PHE A 204 4.83 5.36 -2.60
C PHE A 204 4.28 4.14 -1.84
N LEU A 205 4.31 2.95 -2.44
CA LEU A 205 3.84 1.72 -1.78
C LEU A 205 4.91 1.10 -0.87
N SER A 206 6.21 1.29 -1.16
CA SER A 206 7.28 0.57 -0.44
C SER A 206 7.36 0.90 1.05
N CYS A 207 7.30 2.17 1.45
CA CYS A 207 7.50 2.55 2.86
C CYS A 207 6.28 2.25 3.73
N VAL A 208 5.07 2.46 3.20
CA VAL A 208 3.82 2.18 3.93
C VAL A 208 3.62 0.67 4.06
N ASP A 209 3.95 -0.11 3.02
CA ASP A 209 3.87 -1.57 3.06
C ASP A 209 4.89 -2.15 4.06
N ILE A 210 6.13 -1.65 4.10
CA ILE A 210 7.14 -2.11 5.07
C ILE A 210 6.71 -1.81 6.52
N VAL A 211 6.17 -0.61 6.80
CA VAL A 211 5.74 -0.24 8.16
C VAL A 211 4.47 -1.01 8.58
N MET A 212 3.50 -1.20 7.67
CA MET A 212 2.30 -1.98 7.96
C MET A 212 2.61 -3.48 8.17
N TYR A 213 3.51 -4.07 7.37
CA TYR A 213 3.97 -5.45 7.59
C TYR A 213 4.67 -5.60 8.95
N SER A 214 5.53 -4.65 9.32
CA SER A 214 6.23 -4.66 10.60
C SER A 214 5.26 -4.56 11.79
N TYR A 215 4.27 -3.66 11.71
CA TYR A 215 3.24 -3.50 12.76
C TYR A 215 2.34 -4.73 12.90
N PHE A 216 1.99 -5.38 11.78
CA PHE A 216 1.14 -6.58 11.78
C PHE A 216 1.89 -7.81 12.33
N THR A 217 3.15 -8.01 11.96
CA THR A 217 3.97 -9.12 12.45
C THR A 217 4.31 -9.00 13.95
N ILE A 218 4.56 -7.79 14.45
CA ILE A 218 4.83 -7.57 15.88
C ILE A 218 3.58 -7.83 16.73
N ARG A 219 2.39 -7.47 16.25
CA ARG A 219 1.14 -7.64 17.02
C ARG A 219 0.64 -9.09 17.06
N CYS A 220 1.01 -9.92 16.08
CA CYS A 220 0.64 -11.33 16.05
C CYS A 220 1.55 -12.25 16.87
N ASN A 221 2.74 -11.80 17.28
CA ASN A 221 3.71 -12.63 18.01
C ASN A 221 3.65 -12.48 19.54
N VAL A 222 2.79 -11.58 20.05
CA VAL A 222 2.55 -11.40 21.49
C VAL A 222 1.27 -12.12 21.91
N GLY A 223 1.33 -13.45 21.97
CA GLY A 223 0.39 -14.27 22.74
C GLY A 223 -0.35 -15.39 21.98
N PRO A 224 -0.59 -16.56 22.62
CA PRO A 224 -1.28 -17.69 22.00
C PRO A 224 -2.79 -17.47 22.05
N VAL A 225 -3.36 -16.68 21.14
CA VAL A 225 -4.82 -16.59 21.01
C VAL A 225 -5.27 -17.59 19.94
N LYS A 226 -5.69 -18.78 20.42
CA LYS A 226 -6.44 -19.75 19.62
C LYS A 226 -7.77 -19.12 19.18
N LEU A 227 -7.84 -18.65 17.93
CA LEU A 227 -9.10 -18.35 17.27
C LEU A 227 -9.58 -19.60 16.54
N THR A 228 -10.40 -20.40 17.22
CA THR A 228 -11.21 -21.43 16.57
C THR A 228 -12.34 -20.76 15.80
N PHE A 229 -12.29 -20.81 14.47
CA PHE A 229 -13.42 -20.50 13.61
C PHE A 229 -14.23 -21.79 13.40
N THR A 230 -15.41 -21.88 13.99
CA THR A 230 -16.40 -22.92 13.67
C THR A 230 -17.19 -22.46 12.45
N ILE A 231 -17.23 -23.29 11.40
CA ILE A 231 -17.97 -23.08 10.14
C ILE A 231 -19.48 -23.06 10.40
#